data_AF-A0A194R3X7-F1
#
_entry.id   AF-A0A194R3X7-F1
#
_cell.length_a   1.000
_cell.length_b   1.000
_cell.length_c   1.000
_cell.angle_alpha   90.00
_cell.angle_beta   90.00
_cell.angle_gamma   90.00
#
_symmetry.space_group_name_H-M   'P 1'
#
loop_
_entity.id
_entity.type
_entity.pdbx_description
1 polymer ?
#
loop_
_entity_poly.entity_id
_entity_poly.type
_entity_poly.pdbx_seq_one_letter_code
_entity_poly.pdbx_strand_id
1 'polypeptide(L)' 'PDEVAKLWGTMKQNDNMTFEKFSRAMRYHYRQAVLVSVPTARLVYQFGHKGPDFNTDNPNFIKVKSEFDVHDISHH' A
#
# COMPACT_ATOMS: atom_id res chain seq x y z
N PRO A 1 -12.66 2.98 3.54
CA PRO A 1 -11.86 3.23 2.31
C PRO A 1 -12.12 4.62 1.73
N ASP A 2 -13.41 4.99 1.59
CA ASP A 2 -13.81 6.25 0.97
C ASP A 2 -13.39 7.49 1.78
N GLU A 3 -13.40 7.40 3.10
CA GLU A 3 -12.95 8.50 3.96
C GLU A 3 -11.47 8.86 3.73
N VAL A 4 -10.60 7.85 3.58
CA VAL A 4 -9.17 8.06 3.28
C VAL A 4 -9.02 8.75 1.92
N ALA A 5 -9.79 8.32 0.92
CA ALA A 5 -9.75 8.94 -0.40
C ALA A 5 -10.28 10.38 -0.38
N LYS A 6 -11.35 10.65 0.39
CA LYS A 6 -11.88 12.00 0.60
C LYS A 6 -10.86 12.90 1.29
N LEU A 7 -10.25 12.46 2.38
CA LEU A 7 -9.19 13.20 3.08
C LEU A 7 -8.01 13.52 2.15
N TRP A 8 -7.57 12.54 1.36
CA TRP A 8 -6.56 12.75 0.34
C TRP A 8 -7.00 13.76 -0.73
N GLY A 9 -8.26 13.67 -1.17
CA GLY A 9 -8.90 14.61 -2.09
C GLY A 9 -8.88 16.03 -1.56
N THR A 10 -9.36 16.26 -0.33
CA THR A 10 -9.35 17.56 0.34
C THR A 10 -7.93 18.13 0.41
N MET A 11 -6.94 17.32 0.81
CA MET A 11 -5.54 17.74 0.89
C MET A 11 -4.96 18.13 -0.48
N LYS A 12 -5.41 17.48 -1.55
CA LYS A 12 -4.98 17.75 -2.94
C LYS A 12 -5.95 18.67 -3.70
N GLN A 13 -6.92 19.29 -3.02
CA GLN A 13 -7.95 20.15 -3.63
C GLN A 13 -8.69 19.47 -4.79
N ASN A 14 -9.05 18.20 -4.62
CA ASN A 14 -9.80 17.40 -5.58
C ASN A 14 -11.00 16.74 -4.90
N ASP A 15 -12.15 17.41 -4.98
CA ASP A 15 -13.41 16.97 -4.37
C ASP A 15 -14.01 15.71 -5.03
N ASN A 16 -13.56 15.37 -6.24
CA ASN A 16 -14.00 14.20 -6.99
C ASN A 16 -13.07 12.98 -6.79
N MET A 17 -12.27 12.98 -5.71
CA MET A 17 -11.40 11.88 -5.35
C MET A 17 -12.22 10.69 -4.82
N THR A 18 -11.96 9.51 -5.37
CA THR A 18 -12.58 8.24 -4.96
C THR A 18 -11.52 7.22 -4.60
N PHE A 19 -11.90 6.17 -3.88
CA PHE A 19 -10.95 5.13 -3.52
C PHE A 19 -10.41 4.39 -4.75
N GLU A 20 -11.15 4.27 -5.86
CA GLU A 20 -10.66 3.67 -7.10
C GLU A 20 -9.52 4.49 -7.72
N LYS A 21 -9.68 5.82 -7.80
CA LYS A 21 -8.64 6.73 -8.31
C LYS A 21 -7.42 6.75 -7.39
N PHE A 22 -7.66 6.82 -6.08
CA PHE A 22 -6.61 6.78 -5.07
C PHE A 22 -5.82 5.46 -5.11
N SER A 23 -6.51 4.32 -5.14
CA SER A 23 -5.87 3.01 -5.24
C SER A 23 -5.12 2.83 -6.55
N ARG A 24 -5.57 3.44 -7.66
CA ARG A 24 -4.81 3.46 -8.92
C ARG A 24 -3.48 4.20 -8.77
N ALA A 25 -3.47 5.34 -8.08
CA ALA A 25 -2.26 6.09 -7.78
C ALA A 25 -1.30 5.27 -6.91
N MET A 26 -1.81 4.61 -5.86
CA MET A 26 -0.99 3.72 -5.02
C MET A 26 -0.34 2.59 -5.81
N ARG A 27 -1.06 1.94 -6.73
CA ARG A 27 -0.49 0.86 -7.55
C ARG A 27 0.67 1.31 -8.45
N TYR A 28 0.75 2.59 -8.83
CA TYR A 28 1.90 3.08 -9.60
C TYR A 28 3.21 3.02 -8.82
N HIS A 29 3.15 2.99 -7.49
CA HIS A 29 4.31 2.88 -6.63
C HIS A 29 4.88 1.46 -6.52
N TYR A 30 4.18 0.44 -7.02
CA TYR A 30 4.67 -0.95 -7.00
C TYR A 30 5.95 -1.12 -7.81
N ARG A 31 6.00 -0.53 -9.01
CA ARG A 31 7.21 -0.58 -9.85
C ARG A 31 8.43 0.07 -9.19
N GLN A 32 8.19 1.08 -8.36
CA GLN A 32 9.24 1.81 -7.64
C GLN A 32 9.55 1.18 -6.27
N ALA A 33 8.91 0.06 -5.90
CA ALA A 33 9.07 -0.61 -4.61
C ALA A 33 8.87 0.31 -3.38
N VAL A 34 8.13 1.41 -3.55
CA VAL A 34 7.68 2.27 -2.43
C VAL A 34 6.53 1.58 -1.69
N LEU A 35 5.64 0.92 -2.44
CA LEU A 35 4.63 0.00 -1.93
C LEU A 35 4.83 -1.39 -2.53
N VAL A 36 4.41 -2.42 -1.81
CA VAL A 36 4.33 -3.81 -2.30
C VAL A 36 2.89 -4.31 -2.25
N SER A 37 2.55 -5.18 -3.20
CA SER A 37 1.25 -5.85 -3.27
C SER A 37 1.12 -6.90 -2.18
N VAL A 38 -0.07 -6.96 -1.58
CA VAL A 38 -0.49 -8.01 -0.64
C VAL A 38 -1.69 -8.73 -1.27
N PRO A 39 -1.47 -9.76 -2.11
CA PRO A 39 -2.56 -10.42 -2.84
C PRO A 39 -3.49 -11.22 -1.93
N THR A 40 -3.00 -11.61 -0.75
CA THR A 40 -3.73 -12.42 0.22
C THR A 40 -4.79 -11.65 1.00
N ALA A 41 -4.80 -10.31 0.93
CA ALA A 41 -5.70 -9.49 1.72
C ALA A 41 -6.21 -8.26 0.95
N ARG A 42 -7.51 -7.99 1.05
CA ARG A 42 -8.14 -6.81 0.44
C ARG A 42 -7.92 -5.59 1.34
N LEU A 43 -7.67 -4.45 0.71
CA LEU A 43 -7.45 -3.15 1.40
C LEU A 43 -6.23 -3.12 2.31
N VAL A 44 -5.34 -4.12 2.20
CA VAL A 44 -4.06 -4.16 2.89
C VAL A 44 -2.96 -3.75 1.93
N TYR A 45 -2.09 -2.86 2.39
CA TYR A 45 -0.95 -2.34 1.65
C TYR A 45 0.26 -2.32 2.57
N GLN A 46 1.45 -2.48 2.00
CA GLN A 46 2.68 -2.53 2.77
C GLN A 46 3.75 -1.67 2.09
N PHE A 47 4.52 -0.95 2.91
CA PHE A 47 5.68 -0.22 2.41
C PHE A 47 6.78 -1.20 2.00
N GLY A 48 7.33 -1.00 0.81
CA GLY A 48 8.49 -1.72 0.33
C GLY A 48 9.79 -1.12 0.85
N HIS A 49 10.93 -1.67 0.42
CA HIS A 49 12.25 -1.23 0.87
C HIS A 49 12.64 0.19 0.43
N LYS A 50 11.95 0.77 -0.57
CA LYS A 50 12.12 2.18 -0.98
C LYS A 50 11.03 3.09 -0.38
N GLY A 51 10.14 2.53 0.42
CA GLY A 51 9.13 3.28 1.17
C GLY A 51 9.73 3.92 2.42
N PRO A 52 8.97 4.78 3.09
CA PRO A 52 9.36 5.32 4.39
C PRO A 52 9.53 4.20 5.43
N ASP A 53 10.56 4.34 6.27
CA ASP A 53 10.69 3.53 7.46
C ASP A 53 9.53 3.85 8.41
N PHE A 54 8.80 2.81 8.80
CA PHE A 54 7.78 2.92 9.83
C PHE A 54 8.08 1.87 10.90
N ASN A 55 8.30 2.34 12.13
CA ASN A 55 8.35 1.50 13.32
C ASN A 55 7.08 1.75 14.12
N THR A 56 6.42 0.69 14.52
CA THR A 56 5.16 0.76 15.26
C THR A 56 5.08 -0.44 16.20
N ASP A 57 4.75 -0.17 17.46
CA ASP A 57 4.51 -1.21 18.46
C ASP A 57 3.09 -1.80 18.35
N ASN A 58 2.28 -1.28 17.42
CA ASN A 58 0.91 -1.71 17.26
C ASN A 58 0.85 -3.04 16.48
N PRO A 59 0.30 -4.12 17.08
CA PRO A 59 0.24 -5.44 16.45
C PRO A 59 -0.62 -5.48 15.18
N ASN A 60 -1.47 -4.48 14.94
CA ASN A 60 -2.27 -4.39 13.71
C ASN A 60 -1.46 -3.95 12.48
N PHE A 61 -0.22 -3.50 12.65
CA PHE A 61 0.65 -3.03 11.58
C PHE A 61 1.85 -3.95 11.34
N ILE A 62 1.74 -5.21 11.78
CA ILE A 62 2.74 -6.24 11.50
C ILE A 62 2.83 -6.46 9.99
N LYS A 63 4.06 -6.51 9.47
CA LYS A 63 4.34 -6.84 8.06
C LYS A 63 3.75 -8.21 7.73
N VAL A 64 2.88 -8.25 6.73
CA VAL A 64 2.31 -9.49 6.20
C VAL A 64 3.19 -10.02 5.06
N LYS A 65 3.04 -11.30 4.71
CA LYS A 65 3.78 -11.90 3.58
C LYS A 65 3.38 -11.19 2.28
N SER A 66 4.34 -10.51 1.66
CA SER A 66 4.18 -9.79 0.39
C SER A 66 4.57 -10.67 -0.81
N GLU A 67 4.20 -10.30 -2.03
CA GLU A 67 4.59 -11.06 -3.24
C GLU A 67 6.11 -11.25 -3.40
N PHE A 68 6.91 -10.29 -2.91
CA PHE A 68 8.37 -10.39 -2.92
C PHE A 68 8.87 -11.54 -2.04
N ASP A 69 8.21 -11.83 -0.93
CA ASP A 69 8.55 -12.95 -0.03
C ASP A 69 8.16 -14.31 -0.63
N VAL A 70 7.19 -14.34 -1.55
CA VAL A 70 6.71 -15.58 -2.19
C VAL A 70 7.60 -16.00 -3.37
N HIS A 71 8.16 -15.04 -4.11
CA HIS A 71 9.07 -15.32 -5.23
C HIS A 71 10.43 -15.86 -4.78
N ASP A 72 10.92 -15.47 -3.60
CA ASP A 72 12.22 -15.93 -3.09
C ASP A 72 12.19 -17.42 -2.66
N ILE A 73 11.01 -17.93 -2.26
CA ILE A 73 10.82 -19.35 -1.92
C ILE A 73 10.75 -20.25 -3.16
N SER A 74 10.44 -19.69 -4.34
CA SER A 74 10.26 -20.47 -5.57
C SER A 74 11.57 -20.73 -6.33
N HIS A 75 12.69 -20.15 -5.87
CA HIS A 75 14.01 -20.25 -6.50
C HIS A 75 15.05 -20.99 -5.62
N HIS A 76 14.61 -21.80 -4.66
CA HIS A 76 15.45 -22.75 -3.90
C HIS A 76 14.95 -24.18 -4.05
#